data_AF-A0A7S1FKW6-F1
#
_entry.id   AF-A0A7S1FKW6-F1
#
_cell.length_a   1.000
_cell.length_b   1.000
_cell.length_c   1.000
_cell.angle_alpha   90.00
_cell.angle_beta   90.00
_cell.angle_gamma   90.00
#
_symmetry.space_group_name_H-M   'P 1'
#
loop_
_entity.id
_entity.type
_entity.pdbx_description
1 polymer ?
#
loop_
_entity_poly.entity_id
_entity_poly.type
_entity_poly.pdbx_seq_one_letter_code
_entity_poly.pdbx_strand_id
1 'polypeptide(L)'
;SAQLNRCTALQILVTRGGSQVKLQGRMYVRVTVEGVRGKTSTRLWSAGGGFDWRETLKFRVIQPTPGTSTTIFLEVKERLRLGKSRLIGSAQLPVTSESGLSEVDVPGFGAVSLQVSWRHATPDMPGKGLFAVISPLFFKPTFCKLSVNLVCDVPMMLDFLSEVQACPCLYLNKRVLRNATRRYELWLRMLYLDTTLDAERALVPPLDVEWVWHVHMLAPYF
;
A
#
# COMPACT_ATOMS: atom_id res chain seq x y z
N SER A 1 -7.93 -31.86 5.10
CA SER A 1 -8.73 -30.78 4.52
C SER A 1 -7.95 -29.49 4.61
N ALA A 2 -7.19 -29.14 3.56
CA ALA A 2 -6.43 -27.90 3.54
C ALA A 2 -7.34 -26.77 3.04
N GLN A 3 -7.87 -25.94 3.95
CA GLN A 3 -8.37 -24.63 3.56
C GLN A 3 -7.18 -23.88 2.96
N LEU A 4 -7.17 -23.70 1.64
CA LEU A 4 -6.23 -22.81 0.98
C LEU A 4 -6.27 -21.47 1.70
N ASN A 5 -5.11 -20.99 2.16
CA ASN A 5 -4.89 -19.62 2.63
C ASN A 5 -5.22 -18.68 1.46
N ARG A 6 -6.50 -18.32 1.31
CA ARG A 6 -6.95 -17.40 0.27
C ARG A 6 -6.56 -16.00 0.69
N CYS A 7 -5.89 -15.28 -0.21
CA CYS A 7 -5.59 -13.88 0.01
C CYS A 7 -6.89 -13.10 0.25
N THR A 8 -6.97 -12.43 1.40
CA THR A 8 -8.12 -11.61 1.78
C THR A 8 -7.77 -10.13 1.65
N ALA A 9 -8.76 -9.33 1.27
CA ALA A 9 -8.65 -7.88 1.31
C ALA A 9 -9.08 -7.40 2.71
N LEU A 10 -8.10 -6.95 3.50
CA LEU A 10 -8.35 -6.23 4.74
C LEU A 10 -8.78 -4.80 4.40
N GLN A 11 -9.95 -4.40 4.88
CA GLN A 11 -10.47 -3.04 4.72
C GLN A 11 -10.52 -2.37 6.09
N ILE A 12 -9.80 -1.26 6.21
CA ILE A 12 -9.75 -0.43 7.41
C ILE A 12 -10.43 0.90 7.07
N LEU A 13 -11.66 1.08 7.53
CA LEU A 13 -12.36 2.35 7.45
C LEU A 13 -11.92 3.23 8.63
N VAL A 14 -11.20 4.30 8.32
CA VAL A 14 -10.83 5.33 9.29
C VAL A 14 -11.97 6.34 9.33
N THR A 15 -12.76 6.35 10.39
CA THR A 15 -13.94 7.21 10.47
C THR A 15 -13.59 8.57 11.03
N ARG A 16 -13.31 8.64 12.33
CA ARG A 16 -13.11 9.89 13.08
C ARG A 16 -11.90 9.83 14.00
N GLY A 17 -11.35 11.00 14.32
CA GLY A 17 -10.31 11.17 15.31
C GLY A 17 -10.63 12.33 16.22
N GLY A 18 -10.69 12.08 17.53
CA GLY A 18 -10.90 13.08 18.55
C GLY A 18 -9.58 13.44 19.23
N SER A 19 -9.35 14.73 19.46
CA SER A 19 -8.30 15.20 20.36
C SER A 19 -8.92 16.05 21.46
N GLN A 20 -8.39 15.93 22.68
CA GLN A 20 -8.81 16.79 23.79
C GLN A 20 -8.43 18.26 23.57
N VAL A 21 -7.42 18.52 22.73
CA VAL A 21 -6.95 19.87 22.37
C VAL A 21 -7.22 20.11 20.89
N LYS A 22 -7.73 21.31 20.57
CA LYS A 22 -7.91 21.72 19.17
C LYS A 22 -6.56 21.80 18.47
N LEU A 23 -6.32 20.92 17.52
CA LEU A 23 -5.13 20.93 16.68
C LEU A 23 -5.41 21.79 15.43
N GLN A 24 -4.61 22.83 15.21
CA GLN A 24 -4.78 23.78 14.09
C GLN A 24 -4.18 23.30 12.75
N GLY A 25 -3.77 22.04 12.69
CA GLY A 25 -3.08 21.45 11.54
C GLY A 25 -3.98 20.71 10.55
N ARG A 26 -3.38 20.40 9.40
CA ARG A 26 -3.93 19.50 8.39
C ARG A 26 -3.46 18.08 8.69
N MET A 27 -4.36 17.17 9.07
CA MET A 27 -3.99 15.84 9.57
C MET A 27 -4.37 14.72 8.60
N TYR A 28 -3.56 13.69 8.54
CA TYR A 28 -3.88 12.42 7.88
C TYR A 28 -3.45 11.25 8.77
N VAL A 29 -4.07 10.10 8.52
CA VAL A 29 -3.76 8.85 9.20
C VAL A 29 -3.00 7.97 8.22
N ARG A 30 -1.86 7.43 8.65
CA ARG A 30 -1.12 6.39 7.92
C ARG A 30 -1.27 5.09 8.67
N VAL A 31 -1.68 4.05 7.97
CA VAL A 31 -1.78 2.69 8.51
C VAL A 31 -0.78 1.80 7.79
N THR A 32 -0.01 1.04 8.54
CA THR A 32 0.94 0.06 8.02
C THR A 32 0.53 -1.33 8.47
N VAL A 33 0.39 -2.26 7.53
CA VAL A 33 0.04 -3.66 7.77
C VAL A 33 1.04 -4.54 7.04
N GLU A 34 1.75 -5.42 7.74
CA GLU A 34 2.79 -6.29 7.16
C GLU A 34 3.82 -5.56 6.27
N GLY A 35 4.14 -4.30 6.61
CA GLY A 35 5.07 -3.45 5.84
C GLY A 35 4.42 -2.66 4.69
N VAL A 36 3.19 -2.99 4.29
CA VAL A 36 2.42 -2.23 3.29
C VAL A 36 1.78 -1.02 3.94
N ARG A 37 1.96 0.16 3.34
CA ARG A 37 1.48 1.43 3.87
C ARG A 37 0.28 1.95 3.07
N GLY A 38 -0.78 2.32 3.78
CA GLY A 38 -1.91 3.08 3.26
C GLY A 38 -2.06 4.38 4.04
N LYS A 39 -2.64 5.42 3.42
CA LYS A 39 -2.92 6.67 4.13
C LYS A 39 -4.24 7.27 3.69
N THR A 40 -4.90 7.96 4.62
CA THR A 40 -6.08 8.77 4.31
C THR A 40 -5.68 10.09 3.67
N SER A 41 -6.66 10.75 3.08
CA SER A 41 -6.54 12.12 2.62
C SER A 41 -6.32 13.06 3.81
N THR A 42 -5.66 14.18 3.53
CA THR A 42 -5.43 15.20 4.52
C THR A 42 -6.72 15.96 4.85
N ARG A 43 -7.08 16.07 6.13
CA ARG A 43 -8.29 16.73 6.63
C ARG A 43 -7.98 17.85 7.61
N LEU A 44 -8.88 18.82 7.68
CA LEU A 44 -8.85 19.91 8.66
C LEU A 44 -9.73 19.56 9.86
N TRP A 45 -9.50 20.27 10.97
CA TRP A 45 -10.35 20.18 12.16
C TRP A 45 -11.80 20.53 11.81
N SER A 46 -12.72 19.64 12.14
CA SER A 46 -14.16 19.78 11.92
C SER A 46 -14.80 20.63 13.02
N ALA A 47 -15.86 21.37 12.66
CA ALA A 47 -16.64 22.15 13.62
C ALA A 47 -17.26 21.28 14.73
N GLY A 48 -17.50 19.99 14.45
CA GLY A 48 -18.03 19.02 15.41
C GLY A 48 -17.02 18.48 16.44
N GLY A 49 -15.79 19.01 16.47
CA GLY A 49 -14.74 18.56 17.39
C GLY A 49 -14.00 17.32 16.86
N GLY A 50 -12.79 17.51 16.35
CA GLY A 50 -11.92 16.45 15.84
C GLY A 50 -11.80 16.44 14.31
N PHE A 51 -11.44 15.30 13.75
CA PHE A 51 -11.22 15.08 12.31
C PHE A 51 -12.19 14.01 11.78
N ASP A 52 -12.77 14.24 10.60
CA ASP A 52 -13.69 13.30 9.94
C ASP A 52 -13.04 12.87 8.61
N TRP A 53 -12.49 11.65 8.57
CA TRP A 53 -11.85 11.09 7.37
C TRP A 53 -12.84 10.28 6.54
N ARG A 54 -13.54 9.33 7.16
CA ARG A 54 -14.47 8.38 6.51
C ARG A 54 -13.90 7.74 5.24
N GLU A 55 -12.65 7.29 5.34
CA GLU A 55 -11.92 6.73 4.20
C GLU A 55 -11.53 5.28 4.46
N THR A 56 -11.78 4.42 3.47
CA THR A 56 -11.42 3.00 3.53
C THR A 56 -10.06 2.77 2.90
N LEU A 57 -9.10 2.35 3.72
CA LEU A 57 -7.81 1.85 3.27
C LEU A 57 -7.92 0.34 3.02
N LYS A 58 -7.38 -0.12 1.88
CA LYS A 58 -7.44 -1.53 1.47
C LYS A 58 -6.04 -2.11 1.46
N PHE A 59 -5.88 -3.25 2.12
CA PHE A 59 -4.63 -4.00 2.21
C PHE A 59 -4.88 -5.43 1.75
N ARG A 60 -3.90 -6.04 1.07
CA ARG A 60 -3.93 -7.46 0.73
C ARG A 60 -3.09 -8.18 1.78
N VAL A 61 -3.76 -8.96 2.62
CA VAL A 61 -3.16 -9.60 3.81
C VAL A 61 -3.86 -10.92 4.04
N ILE A 62 -3.16 -11.93 4.56
CA ILE A 62 -3.80 -13.18 4.95
C ILE A 62 -4.62 -12.92 6.21
N GLN A 63 -5.90 -13.30 6.19
CA GLN A 63 -6.72 -13.25 7.40
C GLN A 63 -6.11 -14.18 8.44
N PRO A 64 -5.78 -13.68 9.65
CA PRO A 64 -5.22 -14.51 10.70
C PRO A 64 -6.20 -15.62 11.05
N THR A 65 -5.68 -16.81 11.41
CA THR A 65 -6.50 -17.91 11.93
C THR A 65 -7.17 -17.49 13.23
N PRO A 66 -8.40 -17.94 13.54
CA PRO A 66 -9.02 -17.69 14.84
C PRO A 66 -8.07 -18.00 15.99
N GLY A 67 -7.89 -17.06 16.92
CA GLY A 67 -6.92 -17.13 18.01
C GLY A 67 -5.54 -16.53 17.72
N THR A 68 -5.27 -16.11 16.47
CA THR A 68 -4.09 -15.33 16.10
C THR A 68 -4.46 -13.90 15.73
N SER A 69 -3.48 -12.99 15.73
CA SER A 69 -3.69 -11.60 15.34
C SER A 69 -2.56 -11.09 14.44
N THR A 70 -2.90 -10.17 13.55
CA THR A 70 -1.95 -9.42 12.73
C THR A 70 -1.81 -8.02 13.31
N THR A 71 -0.59 -7.57 13.59
CA THR A 71 -0.37 -6.23 14.13
C THR A 71 -0.46 -5.18 13.03
N ILE A 72 -1.28 -4.16 13.25
CA ILE A 72 -1.30 -2.94 12.44
C ILE A 72 -0.63 -1.80 13.19
N PHE A 73 0.08 -0.94 12.46
CA PHE A 73 0.69 0.26 12.98
C PHE A 73 -0.07 1.47 12.46
N LEU A 74 -0.58 2.30 13.37
CA LEU A 74 -1.30 3.52 13.06
C LEU A 74 -0.45 4.72 13.44
N GLU A 75 -0.27 5.65 12.51
CA GLU A 75 0.39 6.93 12.73
C GLU A 75 -0.56 8.08 12.37
N VAL A 76 -0.72 9.03 13.28
CA VAL A 76 -1.39 10.31 12.97
C VAL A 76 -0.33 11.35 12.66
N LYS A 77 -0.43 11.96 11.49
CA LYS A 77 0.57 12.89 10.96
C LYS A 77 -0.05 14.21 10.55
N GLU A 78 0.67 15.28 10.85
CA GLU A 78 0.38 16.62 10.38
C GLU A 78 1.12 16.89 9.07
N ARG A 79 0.41 17.38 8.07
CA ARG A 79 0.97 17.84 6.81
C ARG A 79 1.50 19.26 6.97
N LEU A 80 2.79 19.42 6.74
CA LEU A 80 3.48 20.71 6.71
C LEU A 80 3.62 21.22 5.26
N ARG A 81 4.17 22.43 5.10
CA ARG A 81 4.50 22.97 3.78
C ARG A 81 5.65 22.17 3.12
N LEU A 82 5.70 22.21 1.79
CA LEU A 82 6.77 21.60 0.98
C LEU A 82 6.90 20.08 1.16
N GLY A 83 5.77 19.36 1.22
CA GLY A 83 5.76 17.89 1.29
C GLY A 83 6.08 17.29 2.66
N LYS A 84 6.68 18.06 3.57
CA LYS A 84 7.07 17.58 4.90
C LYS A 84 5.86 17.16 5.74
N SER A 85 6.09 16.22 6.66
CA SER A 85 5.09 15.80 7.65
C SER A 85 5.71 15.69 9.04
N ARG A 86 4.90 15.94 10.07
CA ARG A 86 5.28 15.77 11.47
C ARG A 86 4.45 14.64 12.09
N LEU A 87 5.10 13.72 12.80
CA LEU A 87 4.40 12.72 13.60
C LEU A 87 3.76 13.39 14.82
N ILE A 88 2.45 13.22 14.98
CA ILE A 88 1.71 13.70 16.15
C ILE A 88 1.59 12.59 17.18
N GLY A 89 1.31 11.37 16.73
CA GLY A 89 1.19 10.20 17.58
C GLY A 89 1.16 8.90 16.79
N SER A 90 1.39 7.80 17.48
CA SER A 90 1.34 6.46 16.88
C SER A 90 0.84 5.42 17.88
N ALA A 91 0.15 4.41 17.37
CA ALA A 91 -0.35 3.28 18.15
C ALA A 91 -0.17 1.96 17.37
N GLN A 92 -0.15 0.85 18.09
CA GLN A 92 -0.13 -0.49 17.53
C GLN A 92 -1.39 -1.22 18.00
N LEU A 93 -2.06 -1.91 17.09
CA LEU A 93 -3.28 -2.65 17.39
C LEU A 93 -3.18 -4.07 16.84
N PRO A 94 -3.48 -5.11 17.63
CA PRO A 94 -3.70 -6.45 17.11
C PRO A 94 -5.06 -6.51 16.40
N VAL A 95 -5.07 -6.94 15.14
CA VAL A 95 -6.28 -7.21 14.37
C VAL A 95 -6.48 -8.72 14.31
N THR A 96 -7.63 -9.19 14.83
CA THR A 96 -8.01 -10.60 14.81
C THR A 96 -8.72 -10.96 13.51
N SER A 97 -9.14 -12.23 13.37
CA SER A 97 -9.93 -12.71 12.26
C SER A 97 -11.33 -12.08 12.17
N GLU A 98 -11.78 -11.40 13.21
CA GLU A 98 -13.13 -10.84 13.30
C GLU A 98 -13.21 -9.43 12.72
N SER A 99 -14.35 -9.09 12.13
CA SER A 99 -14.65 -7.72 11.72
C SER A 99 -15.22 -6.97 12.91
N GLY A 100 -14.77 -5.75 13.16
CA GLY A 100 -15.16 -5.02 14.35
C GLY A 100 -14.86 -3.53 14.28
N LEU A 101 -15.52 -2.80 15.16
CA LEU A 101 -15.16 -1.42 15.47
C LEU A 101 -14.07 -1.45 16.54
N SER A 102 -13.00 -0.69 16.33
CA SER A 102 -11.92 -0.52 17.30
C SER A 102 -11.65 0.96 17.48
N GLU A 103 -11.69 1.41 18.73
CA GLU A 103 -11.25 2.73 19.09
C GLU A 103 -9.82 2.63 19.62
N VAL A 104 -8.92 3.36 18.97
CA VAL A 104 -7.48 3.28 19.23
C VAL A 104 -7.06 4.58 19.88
N ASP A 105 -6.61 4.52 21.14
CA ASP A 105 -5.97 5.68 21.77
C ASP A 105 -4.57 5.89 21.18
N VAL A 106 -4.33 7.10 20.68
CA VAL A 106 -3.09 7.49 20.03
C VAL A 106 -2.42 8.55 20.90
N PRO A 107 -1.33 8.21 21.60
CA PRO A 107 -0.60 9.16 22.44
C PRO A 107 -0.23 10.43 21.67
N GLY A 108 -0.56 11.60 22.24
CA GLY A 108 -0.30 12.91 21.62
C GLY A 108 -1.38 13.39 20.63
N PHE A 109 -2.34 12.53 20.28
CA PHE A 109 -3.50 12.91 19.47
C PHE A 109 -4.82 12.72 20.24
N GLY A 110 -5.06 11.53 20.79
CA GLY A 110 -6.33 11.10 21.38
C GLY A 110 -6.89 9.87 20.65
N ALA A 111 -8.21 9.67 20.68
CA ALA A 111 -8.83 8.48 20.11
C ALA A 111 -9.04 8.55 18.59
N VAL A 112 -8.77 7.45 17.89
CA VAL A 112 -9.08 7.24 16.47
C VAL A 112 -10.00 6.04 16.33
N SER A 113 -11.18 6.25 15.74
CA SER A 113 -12.15 5.19 15.48
C SER A 113 -11.87 4.51 14.14
N LEU A 114 -11.69 3.20 14.19
CA LEU A 114 -11.46 2.33 13.04
C LEU A 114 -12.58 1.31 12.94
N GLN A 115 -12.99 0.97 11.73
CA GLN A 115 -13.79 -0.20 11.46
C GLN A 115 -13.00 -1.13 10.56
N VAL A 116 -12.73 -2.33 11.07
CA VAL A 116 -11.97 -3.37 10.38
C VAL A 116 -12.94 -4.37 9.79
N SER A 117 -12.76 -4.71 8.52
CA SER A 117 -13.54 -5.76 7.86
C SER A 117 -12.68 -6.57 6.90
N TRP A 118 -12.95 -7.87 6.85
CA TRP A 118 -12.31 -8.80 5.94
C TRP A 118 -13.23 -9.06 4.75
N ARG A 119 -12.70 -8.92 3.53
CA ARG A 119 -13.40 -9.33 2.30
C ARG A 119 -12.57 -10.34 1.55
N HIS A 120 -13.23 -11.32 0.92
CA HIS A 120 -12.55 -12.16 -0.06
C HIS A 120 -12.09 -11.30 -1.23
N ALA A 121 -10.85 -11.46 -1.67
CA ALA A 121 -10.40 -10.86 -2.92
C ALA A 121 -11.20 -11.52 -4.05
N THR A 122 -12.17 -10.80 -4.61
CA THR A 122 -12.84 -11.25 -5.84
C THR A 122 -11.86 -11.15 -7.00
N PRO A 123 -11.83 -12.13 -7.93
CA PRO A 123 -10.96 -12.09 -9.10
C PRO A 123 -11.28 -10.94 -10.08
N ASP A 124 -12.38 -10.22 -9.88
CA ASP A 124 -12.92 -9.24 -10.84
C ASP A 124 -12.37 -7.82 -10.69
N MET A 125 -11.10 -7.68 -10.31
CA MET A 125 -10.40 -6.39 -10.41
C MET A 125 -9.55 -6.42 -11.68
N PRO A 126 -9.84 -5.60 -12.71
CA PRO A 126 -8.96 -5.49 -13.86
C PRO A 126 -7.56 -5.14 -13.37
N GLY A 127 -6.57 -5.88 -13.89
CA GLY A 127 -5.17 -5.89 -13.50
C GLY A 127 -4.68 -4.55 -12.95
N LYS A 128 -4.47 -4.51 -11.64
CA LYS A 128 -3.53 -3.55 -11.05
C LYS A 128 -2.29 -4.37 -10.78
N GLY A 129 -1.32 -4.23 -11.69
CA GLY A 129 -0.09 -4.99 -11.76
C GLY A 129 0.70 -5.04 -10.46
N LEU A 130 1.78 -5.82 -10.47
CA LEU A 130 2.63 -6.16 -9.32
C LEU A 130 3.16 -4.94 -8.53
N PHE A 131 3.06 -3.73 -9.08
CA PHE A 131 3.60 -2.50 -8.51
C PHE A 131 2.89 -1.94 -7.28
N ALA A 132 1.80 -2.54 -6.81
CA ALA A 132 1.21 -2.12 -5.54
C ALA A 132 2.09 -2.43 -4.31
N VAL A 133 3.11 -3.27 -4.45
CA VAL A 133 3.88 -3.81 -3.31
C VAL A 133 5.28 -3.18 -3.15
N ILE A 134 5.82 -2.51 -4.17
CA ILE A 134 7.21 -2.04 -4.11
C ILE A 134 7.23 -0.54 -3.85
N SER A 135 7.29 -0.18 -2.56
CA SER A 135 7.73 1.14 -2.14
C SER A 135 9.12 1.42 -2.74
N PRO A 136 9.41 2.65 -3.21
CA PRO A 136 10.68 2.94 -3.84
C PRO A 136 11.83 2.63 -2.88
N LEU A 137 12.69 1.74 -3.33
CA LEU A 137 13.84 1.20 -2.62
C LEU A 137 14.80 2.33 -2.28
N PHE A 138 14.86 2.71 -1.00
CA PHE A 138 15.99 3.45 -0.47
C PHE A 138 17.14 2.47 -0.21
N PHE A 139 18.25 2.66 -0.91
CA PHE A 139 19.55 2.12 -0.51
C PHE A 139 20.02 2.88 0.75
N LYS A 140 19.69 2.34 1.91
CA LYS A 140 20.57 2.35 3.09
C LYS A 140 20.84 0.90 3.46
N PRO A 141 22.08 0.52 3.80
CA PRO A 141 22.43 -0.87 4.07
C PRO A 141 21.93 -1.22 5.48
N THR A 142 20.64 -1.50 5.59
CA THR A 142 20.07 -2.24 6.70
C THR A 142 19.29 -3.37 6.07
N PHE A 143 19.73 -4.60 6.36
CA PHE A 143 19.12 -5.88 5.97
C PHE A 143 17.64 -5.72 5.61
N CYS A 144 17.32 -5.81 4.30
CA CYS A 144 15.94 -5.75 3.84
C CYS A 144 15.20 -6.96 4.41
N LYS A 145 14.32 -6.74 5.39
CA LYS A 145 13.28 -7.71 5.70
C LYS A 145 12.39 -7.82 4.46
N LEU A 146 12.59 -8.88 3.68
CA LEU A 146 11.69 -9.26 2.59
C LEU A 146 10.33 -9.60 3.23
N SER A 147 9.43 -8.62 3.34
CA SER A 147 8.06 -8.79 3.80
C SER A 147 7.14 -9.11 2.61
N VAL A 148 7.50 -10.10 1.80
CA VAL A 148 6.76 -10.51 0.61
C VAL A 148 5.81 -11.64 1.01
N ASN A 149 4.51 -11.45 0.79
CA ASN A 149 3.51 -12.45 1.12
C ASN A 149 3.35 -13.39 -0.07
N LEU A 150 4.23 -14.41 -0.12
CA LEU A 150 4.30 -15.36 -1.23
C LEU A 150 2.94 -15.98 -1.60
N VAL A 151 2.09 -16.27 -0.62
CA VAL A 151 0.78 -16.90 -0.84
C VAL A 151 -0.17 -15.96 -1.61
N CYS A 152 -0.12 -14.66 -1.30
CA CYS A 152 -0.88 -13.64 -2.01
C CYS A 152 -0.25 -13.24 -3.35
N ASP A 153 1.09 -13.26 -3.43
CA ASP A 153 1.83 -12.70 -4.57
C ASP A 153 1.96 -13.67 -5.74
N VAL A 154 2.03 -14.98 -5.48
CA VAL A 154 2.14 -16.00 -6.55
C VAL A 154 0.95 -15.96 -7.53
N PRO A 155 -0.33 -15.91 -7.08
CA PRO A 155 -1.45 -15.78 -8.01
C PRO A 155 -1.37 -14.52 -8.88
N MET A 156 -0.97 -13.38 -8.30
CA MET A 156 -0.83 -12.13 -9.06
C MET A 156 0.26 -12.23 -10.13
N MET A 157 1.37 -12.90 -9.81
CA MET A 157 2.42 -13.17 -10.79
C MET A 157 1.90 -14.05 -11.94
N LEU A 158 1.11 -15.07 -11.64
CA LEU A 158 0.51 -15.93 -12.66
C LEU A 158 -0.46 -15.16 -13.56
N ASP A 159 -1.30 -14.30 -12.99
CA ASP A 159 -2.22 -13.44 -13.74
C ASP A 159 -1.44 -12.49 -14.67
N PHE A 160 -0.41 -11.85 -14.14
CA PHE A 160 0.48 -11.00 -14.93
C PHE A 160 1.16 -11.75 -16.08
N LEU A 161 1.72 -12.94 -15.83
CA LEU A 161 2.33 -13.76 -16.88
C LEU A 161 1.31 -14.17 -17.94
N SER A 162 0.06 -14.43 -17.55
CA SER A 162 -1.05 -14.68 -18.47
C SER A 162 -1.35 -13.47 -19.37
N GLU A 163 -1.37 -12.25 -18.80
CA GLU A 163 -1.54 -11.01 -19.56
C GLU A 163 -0.40 -10.78 -20.57
N VAL A 164 0.85 -11.03 -20.16
CA VAL A 164 2.02 -10.94 -21.07
C VAL A 164 1.93 -11.98 -22.19
N GLN A 165 1.55 -13.21 -21.84
CA GLN A 165 1.40 -14.31 -22.81
C GLN A 165 0.30 -14.02 -23.84
N ALA A 166 -0.75 -13.29 -23.45
CA ALA A 166 -1.80 -12.82 -24.36
C ALA A 166 -1.31 -11.75 -25.35
N CYS A 167 -0.14 -11.14 -25.10
CA CYS A 167 0.47 -10.11 -25.95
C CYS A 167 1.89 -10.50 -26.43
N PRO A 168 2.06 -11.52 -27.30
CA PRO A 168 3.40 -11.96 -27.73
C PRO A 168 4.27 -10.90 -28.41
N CYS A 169 3.65 -9.83 -28.94
CA CYS A 169 4.37 -8.71 -29.54
C CYS A 169 5.31 -8.00 -28.56
N LEU A 170 5.07 -8.11 -27.24
CA LEU A 170 5.92 -7.53 -26.20
C LEU A 170 7.35 -8.07 -26.21
N TYR A 171 7.54 -9.33 -26.60
CA TYR A 171 8.86 -9.99 -26.62
C TYR A 171 9.27 -10.56 -27.99
N LEU A 172 8.33 -10.82 -28.90
CA LEU A 172 8.65 -11.30 -30.26
C LEU A 172 8.95 -10.15 -31.25
N ASN A 173 8.40 -8.95 -31.03
CA ASN A 173 8.62 -7.83 -31.93
C ASN A 173 9.75 -6.92 -31.43
N LYS A 174 10.91 -6.98 -32.10
CA LYS A 174 12.10 -6.19 -31.75
C LYS A 174 11.85 -4.68 -31.65
N ARG A 175 10.95 -4.12 -32.48
CA ARG A 175 10.63 -2.68 -32.45
C ARG A 175 9.81 -2.32 -31.22
N VAL A 176 8.84 -3.16 -30.86
CA VAL A 176 8.00 -2.99 -29.66
C VAL A 176 8.87 -3.11 -28.41
N LEU A 177 9.69 -4.16 -28.33
CA LEU A 177 10.60 -4.39 -27.21
C LEU A 177 11.55 -3.20 -27.01
N ARG A 178 12.19 -2.70 -28.06
CA ARG A 178 13.07 -1.51 -27.98
C ARG A 178 12.35 -0.28 -27.44
N ASN A 179 11.10 -0.06 -27.83
CA ASN A 179 10.32 1.07 -27.33
C ASN A 179 9.89 0.87 -25.87
N ALA A 180 9.59 -0.37 -25.46
CA ALA A 180 9.32 -0.72 -24.07
C ALA A 180 10.54 -0.46 -23.17
N THR A 181 11.75 -0.86 -23.59
CA THR A 181 13.00 -0.56 -22.88
C THR A 181 13.21 0.94 -22.69
N ARG A 182 13.00 1.75 -23.75
CA ARG A 182 13.09 3.22 -23.64
C ARG A 182 12.08 3.79 -22.64
N ARG A 183 10.83 3.33 -22.68
CA ARG A 183 9.80 3.74 -21.70
C ARG A 183 10.18 3.32 -20.28
N TYR A 184 10.78 2.15 -20.11
CA TYR A 184 11.26 1.68 -18.82
C TYR A 184 12.37 2.57 -18.25
N GLU A 185 13.37 2.96 -19.04
CA GLU A 185 14.40 3.91 -18.61
C GLU A 185 13.81 5.27 -18.19
N LEU A 186 12.86 5.79 -18.98
CA LEU A 186 12.12 7.01 -18.65
C LEU A 186 11.31 6.84 -17.35
N TRP A 187 10.68 5.68 -17.17
CA TRP A 187 9.92 5.36 -15.96
C TRP A 187 10.80 5.28 -14.72
N LEU A 188 12.01 4.70 -14.81
CA LEU A 188 12.99 4.73 -13.71
C LEU A 188 13.40 6.16 -13.33
N ARG A 189 13.61 7.04 -14.31
CA ARG A 189 13.91 8.46 -14.06
C ARG A 189 12.73 9.17 -13.41
N MET A 190 11.50 8.89 -13.87
CA MET A 190 10.29 9.42 -13.25
C MET A 190 10.18 8.95 -11.81
N LEU A 191 10.38 7.65 -11.53
CA LEU A 191 10.41 7.12 -10.17
C LEU A 191 11.45 7.84 -9.32
N TYR A 192 12.68 8.02 -9.80
CA TYR A 192 13.71 8.74 -9.06
C TYR A 192 13.25 10.15 -8.69
N LEU A 193 12.69 10.91 -9.62
CA LEU A 193 12.14 12.24 -9.35
C LEU A 193 10.93 12.18 -8.38
N ASP A 194 10.08 11.17 -8.51
CA ASP A 194 8.91 10.92 -7.66
C ASP A 194 9.33 10.65 -6.21
N THR A 195 10.44 9.91 -6.00
CA THR A 195 11.01 9.69 -4.67
C THR A 195 11.54 10.96 -4.02
N THR A 196 11.99 11.93 -4.83
CA THR A 196 12.41 13.26 -4.33
C THR A 196 11.22 14.18 -4.05
N LEU A 197 10.05 13.86 -4.62
CA LEU A 197 8.84 14.67 -4.56
C LEU A 197 7.73 14.00 -3.73
N ASP A 198 8.05 13.12 -2.79
CA ASP A 198 7.09 12.57 -1.81
C ASP A 198 5.73 12.18 -2.43
N ALA A 199 5.75 11.71 -3.68
CA ALA A 199 4.53 11.74 -4.47
C ALA A 199 3.63 10.59 -4.08
N GLU A 200 2.41 10.98 -3.73
CA GLU A 200 1.43 10.16 -3.05
C GLU A 200 0.66 9.23 -4.01
N ARG A 201 1.19 9.04 -5.22
CA ARG A 201 0.58 8.27 -6.32
C ARG A 201 1.58 7.21 -6.77
N ALA A 202 1.22 5.95 -6.59
CA ALA A 202 1.99 4.86 -7.21
C ALA A 202 1.97 5.06 -8.73
N LEU A 203 3.12 5.33 -9.33
CA LEU A 203 3.31 5.30 -10.78
C LEU A 203 3.12 3.87 -11.25
N VAL A 204 1.88 3.53 -11.62
CA VAL A 204 1.57 2.22 -12.22
C VAL A 204 2.15 2.21 -13.63
N PRO A 205 3.16 1.38 -13.93
CA PRO A 205 3.70 1.31 -15.27
C PRO A 205 2.72 0.63 -16.22
N PRO A 206 2.81 0.94 -17.53
CA PRO A 206 2.16 0.14 -18.56
C PRO A 206 2.70 -1.30 -18.58
N LEU A 207 1.90 -2.25 -19.10
CA LEU A 207 2.25 -3.68 -19.17
C LEU A 207 3.62 -3.94 -19.82
N ASP A 208 3.97 -3.17 -20.85
CA ASP A 208 5.27 -3.32 -21.54
C ASP A 208 6.48 -2.88 -20.70
N VAL A 209 6.31 -1.86 -19.86
CA VAL A 209 7.31 -1.41 -18.89
C VAL A 209 7.40 -2.39 -17.72
N GLU A 210 6.26 -2.91 -17.25
CA GLU A 210 6.17 -3.95 -16.22
C GLU A 210 6.93 -5.21 -16.64
N TRP A 211 6.75 -5.64 -17.89
CA TRP A 211 7.47 -6.79 -18.45
C TRP A 211 8.98 -6.58 -18.50
N VAL A 212 9.46 -5.42 -18.98
CA VAL A 212 10.90 -5.13 -19.01
C VAL A 212 11.49 -5.09 -17.60
N TRP A 213 10.78 -4.48 -16.64
CA TRP A 213 11.19 -4.47 -15.24
C TRP A 213 11.27 -5.89 -14.67
N HIS A 214 10.26 -6.73 -14.93
CA HIS A 214 10.24 -8.11 -14.45
C HIS A 214 11.44 -8.91 -14.95
N VAL A 215 11.76 -8.82 -16.25
CA VAL A 215 12.94 -9.49 -16.83
C VAL A 215 14.25 -8.92 -16.28
N HIS A 216 14.34 -7.60 -16.12
CA HIS A 216 15.52 -6.95 -15.54
C HIS A 216 15.79 -7.42 -14.09
N MET A 217 14.74 -7.64 -13.29
CA MET A 217 14.88 -8.19 -11.94
C MET A 217 15.39 -9.64 -11.93
N LEU A 218 15.07 -10.44 -12.95
CA LEU A 218 15.56 -11.81 -13.10
C LEU A 218 17.02 -11.87 -13.59
N ALA A 219 17.46 -10.85 -14.35
CA ALA A 219 18.80 -10.78 -14.93
C ALA A 219 19.35 -9.34 -14.88
N PRO A 220 19.78 -8.84 -13.71
CA PRO A 220 20.16 -7.43 -13.51
C PRO A 220 21.48 -7.02 -14.15
N TYR A 221 22.20 -7.95 -14.78
CA TYR A 221 23.52 -7.74 -15.37
C TYR A 221 23.48 -7.19 -16.81
N PHE A 222 22.30 -7.03 -17.41
CA PHE A 222 22.08 -6.53 -18.77
C PHE A 222 21.36 -5.18 -18.79
#